data_AF-A0ABD1NFH3-F1
#
_entry.id   AF-A0ABD1NFH3-F1
#
_cell.length_a   1.000
_cell.length_b   1.000
_cell.length_c   1.000
_cell.angle_alpha   90.00
_cell.angle_beta   90.00
_cell.angle_gamma   90.00
#
_symmetry.space_group_name_H-M   'P 1'
#
loop_
_entity.id
_entity.type
_entity.pdbx_description
1 polymer ?
#
loop_
_entity_poly.entity_id
_entity_poly.type
_entity_poly.pdbx_seq_one_letter_code
_entity_poly.pdbx_strand_id
1 'polypeptide(L)'
;MEVILDEKNVVEWVNQGEGAANLVLAYTRSSLMFIRKVMRIRKVSRNGVEVTRMRSPSALTAHERFLWKDVHELISSSDNETAGQLFVHHVMKSLLGSKYVDVGACMLIGVSKKFLESVEKNVICQRLTWRVDDAQVDIHRDSVLLMSDHSLFTHEDTNFCIAKAFEDELKSVVQADDGHCTENLLTLVAEAVSQSGVLDRLLEVQKLDNVDIEGAIHAYYDITHQHCPICRELGEEKLNRYSSLHSTSLDENVRIVKECLIAAITKDCSFIIVLDQGKRGIMNLNAIAYILSQLSKPLTSR
;
A
#
# COMPACT_ATOMS: atom_id res chain seq x y z
N MET A 1 -2.12 -16.31 24.11
CA MET A 1 -2.50 -17.42 23.23
C MET A 1 -2.49 -16.84 21.83
N GLU A 2 -1.66 -17.38 20.94
CA GLU A 2 -1.57 -16.89 19.56
C GLU A 2 -2.85 -17.31 18.83
N VAL A 3 -3.57 -16.35 18.24
CA VAL A 3 -4.86 -16.60 17.58
C VAL A 3 -4.58 -17.14 16.18
N ILE A 4 -5.12 -18.32 15.88
CA ILE A 4 -5.01 -18.94 14.56
C ILE A 4 -6.42 -19.05 13.95
N LEU A 5 -6.60 -18.47 12.76
CA LEU A 5 -7.85 -18.54 12.02
C LEU A 5 -7.93 -19.83 11.22
N ASP A 6 -9.07 -20.51 11.34
CA ASP A 6 -9.37 -21.74 10.62
C ASP A 6 -10.63 -21.61 9.76
N GLU A 7 -10.94 -22.66 9.01
CA GLU A 7 -12.02 -22.68 8.01
C GLU A 7 -13.37 -22.13 8.54
N LYS A 8 -13.72 -22.38 9.80
CA LYS A 8 -14.98 -21.87 10.38
C LYS A 8 -15.01 -20.34 10.51
N ASN A 9 -13.86 -19.67 10.58
CA ASN A 9 -13.79 -18.22 10.71
C ASN A 9 -14.03 -17.48 9.39
N VAL A 10 -13.97 -18.17 8.24
CA VAL A 10 -14.09 -17.51 6.92
C VAL A 10 -15.43 -16.78 6.76
N VAL A 11 -16.50 -17.28 7.36
CA VAL A 11 -17.86 -16.68 7.30
C VAL A 11 -17.98 -15.34 8.04
N GLU A 12 -16.93 -14.91 8.73
CA GLU A 12 -16.84 -13.63 9.42
C GLU A 12 -16.19 -12.54 8.57
N TRP A 13 -15.64 -12.90 7.40
CA TRP A 13 -14.89 -12.03 6.51
C TRP A 13 -15.59 -11.88 5.16
N VAL A 14 -15.68 -10.66 4.65
CA VAL A 14 -16.29 -10.35 3.35
C VAL A 14 -15.29 -9.68 2.43
N ASN A 15 -15.39 -9.94 1.12
CA ASN A 15 -14.51 -9.32 0.14
C ASN A 15 -14.74 -7.80 0.08
N GLN A 16 -13.68 -7.02 0.24
CA GLN A 16 -13.72 -5.56 0.14
C GLN A 16 -13.00 -5.05 -1.12
N GLY A 17 -12.10 -5.85 -1.69
CA GLY A 17 -11.41 -5.52 -2.94
C GLY A 17 -10.07 -6.22 -3.09
N GLU A 18 -9.40 -5.98 -4.22
CA GLU A 18 -8.08 -6.53 -4.49
C GLU A 18 -7.21 -5.59 -5.33
N GLY A 19 -5.91 -5.60 -5.05
CA GLY A 19 -4.87 -5.04 -5.93
C GLY A 19 -4.20 -6.13 -6.76
N ALA A 20 -3.09 -5.82 -7.44
CA ALA A 20 -2.33 -6.83 -8.17
C ALA A 20 -1.81 -7.94 -7.25
N ALA A 21 -1.31 -7.57 -6.07
CA ALA A 21 -0.59 -8.50 -5.23
C ALA A 21 -1.31 -8.93 -3.95
N ASN A 22 -2.46 -8.33 -3.62
CA ASN A 22 -3.15 -8.61 -2.37
C ASN A 22 -4.67 -8.57 -2.54
N LEU A 23 -5.36 -9.41 -1.78
CA LEU A 23 -6.79 -9.42 -1.54
C LEU A 23 -7.06 -8.78 -0.18
N VAL A 24 -8.16 -8.03 -0.04
CA VAL A 24 -8.55 -7.36 1.20
C VAL A 24 -9.95 -7.83 1.61
N LEU A 25 -10.07 -8.31 2.85
CA LEU A 25 -11.33 -8.75 3.44
C LEU A 25 -11.69 -7.91 4.66
N ALA A 26 -12.94 -7.46 4.77
CA ALA A 26 -13.44 -6.75 5.94
C ALA A 26 -14.04 -7.70 6.97
N TYR A 27 -13.81 -7.44 8.26
CA TYR A 27 -14.46 -8.18 9.35
C TYR A 27 -15.89 -7.71 9.58
N THR A 28 -16.83 -8.63 9.76
CA THR A 28 -18.27 -8.32 9.84
C THR A 28 -18.95 -8.70 11.15
N ARG A 29 -18.21 -9.24 12.12
CA ARG A 29 -18.77 -9.68 13.41
C ARG A 29 -18.33 -8.77 14.56
N SER A 30 -18.62 -9.19 15.79
CA SER A 30 -18.47 -8.41 17.01
C SER A 30 -17.25 -8.75 17.85
N SER A 31 -16.35 -9.65 17.40
CA SER A 31 -15.12 -9.95 18.15
C SER A 31 -14.29 -8.68 18.31
N LEU A 32 -14.01 -8.29 19.56
CA LEU A 32 -13.22 -7.10 19.88
C LEU A 32 -11.80 -7.14 19.27
N MET A 33 -11.26 -8.32 18.98
CA MET A 33 -9.94 -8.44 18.35
C MET A 33 -9.94 -8.05 16.86
N PHE A 34 -11.07 -8.19 16.17
CA PHE A 34 -11.17 -8.01 14.72
C PHE A 34 -12.16 -6.93 14.32
N ILE A 35 -12.94 -6.39 15.26
CA ILE A 35 -13.88 -5.32 14.99
C ILE A 35 -13.14 -4.13 14.38
N ARG A 36 -13.67 -3.63 13.26
CA ARG A 36 -13.09 -2.50 12.51
C ARG A 36 -11.68 -2.80 11.97
N LYS A 37 -11.41 -4.06 11.63
CA LYS A 37 -10.17 -4.49 11.01
C LYS A 37 -10.44 -5.08 9.63
N VAL A 38 -9.43 -4.93 8.77
CA VAL A 38 -9.37 -5.59 7.46
C VAL A 38 -8.20 -6.55 7.44
N MET A 39 -8.39 -7.67 6.78
CA MET A 39 -7.36 -8.67 6.55
C MET A 39 -6.82 -8.52 5.14
N ARG A 40 -5.50 -8.43 5.03
CA ARG A 40 -4.78 -8.36 3.77
C ARG A 40 -4.06 -9.68 3.53
N ILE A 41 -4.44 -10.34 2.45
CA ILE A 41 -3.99 -11.69 2.07
C ILE A 41 -3.18 -11.57 0.78
N ARG A 42 -1.98 -12.17 0.78
CA ARG A 42 -1.08 -12.14 -0.38
C ARG A 42 -1.62 -13.02 -1.52
N LYS A 43 -1.38 -12.57 -2.74
CA LYS A 43 -1.62 -13.33 -3.97
C LYS A 43 -0.31 -13.77 -4.63
N VAL A 44 -0.39 -14.84 -5.39
CA VAL A 44 0.68 -15.36 -6.26
C VAL A 44 0.15 -15.44 -7.69
N SER A 45 1.01 -15.11 -8.66
CA SER A 45 0.64 -15.20 -10.08
C SER A 45 0.47 -16.67 -10.48
N ARG A 46 -0.56 -16.97 -11.28
CA ARG A 46 -0.77 -18.33 -11.82
C ARG A 46 0.28 -18.72 -12.86
N ASN A 47 0.82 -17.74 -13.58
CA ASN A 47 1.77 -17.93 -14.68
C ASN A 47 3.23 -17.78 -14.24
N GLY A 48 3.47 -17.46 -12.97
CA GLY A 48 4.81 -17.35 -12.42
C GLY A 48 5.41 -18.74 -12.22
N VAL A 49 6.63 -18.94 -12.71
CA VAL A 49 7.49 -20.02 -12.19
C VAL A 49 7.64 -19.74 -10.69
N GLU A 50 6.92 -20.49 -9.86
CA GLU A 50 7.27 -20.63 -8.45
C GLU A 50 8.67 -21.25 -8.42
N VAL A 51 9.69 -20.39 -8.46
CA VAL A 51 10.92 -20.75 -7.78
C VAL A 51 10.44 -20.98 -6.36
N THR A 52 10.49 -22.24 -5.93
CA THR A 52 10.36 -22.66 -4.55
C THR A 52 11.35 -21.80 -3.78
N ARG A 53 10.94 -20.60 -3.35
CA ARG A 53 11.81 -19.71 -2.60
C ARG A 53 11.93 -20.40 -1.26
N MET A 54 12.99 -21.18 -1.11
CA MET A 54 13.52 -21.48 0.22
C MET A 54 13.43 -20.19 1.01
N ARG A 55 12.79 -20.24 2.19
CA ARG A 55 12.67 -19.09 3.11
C ARG A 55 14.04 -18.44 3.15
N SER A 56 14.18 -17.31 2.45
CA SER A 56 15.42 -16.58 2.47
C SER A 56 15.56 -16.06 3.89
N PRO A 57 16.74 -16.15 4.53
CA PRO A 57 16.91 -15.72 5.91
C PRO A 57 16.66 -14.21 6.11
N SER A 58 16.46 -13.46 5.03
CA SER A 58 16.15 -12.04 5.00
C SER A 58 15.04 -11.77 3.99
N ALA A 59 14.18 -10.82 4.31
CA ALA A 59 13.16 -10.27 3.42
C ALA A 59 13.78 -9.58 2.20
N LEU A 60 14.90 -8.89 2.41
CA LEU A 60 15.59 -8.08 1.40
C LEU A 60 16.77 -8.83 0.77
N THR A 61 17.04 -8.55 -0.50
CA THR A 61 18.26 -8.95 -1.22
C THR A 61 19.48 -8.21 -0.69
N ALA A 62 20.69 -8.66 -1.07
CA ALA A 62 21.92 -8.00 -0.67
C ALA A 62 21.99 -6.53 -1.16
N HIS A 63 21.55 -6.27 -2.40
CA HIS A 63 21.51 -4.92 -2.96
C HIS A 63 20.47 -4.03 -2.25
N GLU A 64 19.28 -4.56 -1.94
CA GLU A 64 18.28 -3.80 -1.18
C GLU A 64 18.78 -3.47 0.24
N ARG A 65 19.46 -4.40 0.92
CA ARG A 65 20.07 -4.09 2.23
C ARG A 65 21.15 -3.01 2.13
N PHE A 66 21.90 -2.97 1.03
CA PHE A 66 22.87 -1.91 0.78
C PHE A 66 22.19 -0.55 0.57
N LEU A 67 21.10 -0.51 -0.20
CA LEU A 67 20.31 0.71 -0.41
C LEU A 67 19.73 1.25 0.90
N TRP A 68 19.21 0.37 1.76
CA TRP A 68 18.57 0.75 3.02
C TRP A 68 19.47 0.60 4.25
N LYS A 69 20.80 0.64 4.06
CA LYS A 69 21.81 0.43 5.13
C LYS A 69 21.66 1.36 6.34
N ASP A 70 21.04 2.52 6.13
CA ASP A 70 20.73 3.54 7.13
C ASP A 70 19.52 3.20 8.02
N VAL A 71 18.69 2.23 7.63
CA VAL A 71 17.52 1.79 8.39
C VAL A 71 17.75 0.37 8.91
N HIS A 72 18.47 0.26 10.03
CA HIS A 72 18.96 -1.02 10.55
C HIS A 72 17.83 -2.03 10.83
N GLU A 73 16.67 -1.57 11.32
CA GLU A 73 15.51 -2.42 11.58
C GLU A 73 14.95 -3.04 10.28
N LEU A 74 14.92 -2.26 9.19
CA LEU A 74 14.40 -2.70 7.89
C LEU A 74 15.28 -3.81 7.30
N ILE A 75 16.61 -3.63 7.32
CA ILE A 75 17.56 -4.63 6.76
C ILE A 75 17.67 -5.90 7.60
N SER A 76 17.27 -5.84 8.88
CA SER A 76 17.28 -6.98 9.80
C SER A 76 16.01 -7.83 9.69
N SER A 77 15.03 -7.41 8.88
CA SER A 77 13.75 -8.09 8.77
C SER A 77 13.87 -9.41 8.00
N SER A 78 13.35 -10.49 8.60
CA SER A 78 13.28 -11.82 7.98
C SER A 78 12.00 -12.03 7.16
N ASP A 79 11.07 -11.09 7.23
CA ASP A 79 9.71 -11.22 6.69
C ASP A 79 9.33 -10.00 5.83
N ASN A 80 8.75 -10.24 4.65
CA ASN A 80 8.47 -9.18 3.68
C ASN A 80 7.38 -8.23 4.18
N GLU A 81 6.42 -8.78 4.90
CA GLU A 81 5.30 -8.02 5.45
C GLU A 81 5.79 -7.08 6.57
N THR A 82 6.68 -7.58 7.44
CA THR A 82 7.36 -6.79 8.48
C THR A 82 8.30 -5.73 7.87
N ALA A 83 9.10 -6.08 6.86
CA ALA A 83 9.93 -5.12 6.14
C ALA A 83 9.08 -4.00 5.53
N GLY A 84 7.92 -4.35 4.97
CA GLY A 84 6.98 -3.38 4.42
C GLY A 84 6.45 -2.38 5.46
N GLN A 85 6.14 -2.85 6.67
CA GLN A 85 5.72 -1.96 7.77
C GLN A 85 6.86 -1.04 8.23
N LEU A 86 8.06 -1.58 8.40
CA LEU A 86 9.23 -0.81 8.81
C LEU A 86 9.59 0.26 7.76
N PHE A 87 9.43 -0.05 6.48
CA PHE A 87 9.56 0.93 5.41
C PHE A 87 8.53 2.07 5.55
N VAL A 88 7.24 1.74 5.75
CA VAL A 88 6.21 2.75 5.97
C VAL A 88 6.50 3.59 7.22
N HIS A 89 6.92 2.96 8.31
CA HIS A 89 7.22 3.60 9.58
C HIS A 89 8.42 4.55 9.52
N HIS A 90 9.55 4.10 8.97
CA HIS A 90 10.82 4.83 9.02
C HIS A 90 11.03 5.75 7.82
N VAL A 91 10.51 5.38 6.65
CA VAL A 91 10.71 6.13 5.40
C VAL A 91 9.48 6.96 5.06
N MET A 92 8.32 6.34 4.94
CA MET A 92 7.17 7.05 4.36
C MET A 92 6.50 8.02 5.34
N LYS A 93 6.43 7.64 6.62
CA LYS A 93 5.87 8.49 7.67
C LYS A 93 6.66 9.79 7.86
N SER A 94 7.98 9.76 7.69
CA SER A 94 8.82 10.96 7.80
C SER A 94 8.63 11.91 6.60
N LEU A 95 8.40 11.35 5.42
CA LEU A 95 8.19 12.12 4.18
C LEU A 95 6.77 12.69 4.05
N LEU A 96 5.73 11.89 4.28
CA LEU A 96 4.33 12.32 4.11
C LEU A 96 3.74 12.91 5.40
N GLY A 97 4.28 12.54 6.56
CA GLY A 97 3.82 12.98 7.87
C GLY A 97 2.88 11.97 8.55
N SER A 98 3.01 11.88 9.87
CA SER A 98 2.28 10.95 10.74
C SER A 98 0.76 11.15 10.78
N LYS A 99 0.27 12.31 10.32
CA LYS A 99 -1.17 12.59 10.20
C LYS A 99 -1.81 11.79 9.07
N TYR A 100 -1.09 11.58 7.98
CA TYR A 100 -1.64 10.99 6.76
C TYR A 100 -1.26 9.52 6.61
N VAL A 101 -0.12 9.11 7.17
CA VAL A 101 0.35 7.73 7.11
C VAL A 101 -0.06 6.99 8.37
N ASP A 102 -1.04 6.09 8.26
CA ASP A 102 -1.20 5.06 9.27
C ASP A 102 -0.16 3.96 9.05
N VAL A 103 0.79 3.87 9.98
CA VAL A 103 1.69 2.72 10.04
C VAL A 103 0.92 1.47 10.47
N GLY A 104 -0.19 1.67 11.18
CA GLY A 104 -1.07 0.65 11.72
C GLY A 104 -0.39 -0.16 12.81
N ALA A 105 -1.17 -0.60 13.81
CA ALA A 105 -0.84 -1.83 14.52
C ALA A 105 -1.16 -2.99 13.57
N CYS A 106 -0.29 -3.19 12.57
CA CYS A 106 -0.43 -4.24 11.60
C CYS A 106 0.01 -5.56 12.27
N MET A 107 -0.96 -6.37 12.68
CA MET A 107 -0.70 -7.61 13.40
C MET A 107 -0.60 -8.77 12.41
N LEU A 108 0.45 -9.57 12.53
CA LEU A 108 0.48 -10.88 11.88
C LEU A 108 -0.42 -11.83 12.65
N ILE A 109 -1.34 -12.47 11.95
CA ILE A 109 -2.26 -13.46 12.51
C ILE A 109 -2.00 -14.79 11.85
N GLY A 110 -1.88 -15.84 12.66
CA GLY A 110 -1.74 -17.19 12.17
C GLY A 110 -2.99 -17.62 11.40
N VAL A 111 -2.80 -18.29 10.26
CA VAL A 111 -3.88 -18.85 9.46
C VAL A 111 -3.59 -20.30 9.11
N SER A 112 -4.65 -21.11 9.07
CA SER A 112 -4.54 -22.46 8.54
C SER A 112 -4.60 -22.44 7.00
N LYS A 113 -3.99 -23.44 6.37
CA LYS A 113 -4.12 -23.66 4.92
C LYS A 113 -5.60 -23.75 4.49
N LYS A 114 -6.43 -24.46 5.27
CA LYS A 114 -7.87 -24.60 5.00
C LYS A 114 -8.61 -23.27 5.02
N PHE A 115 -8.23 -22.34 5.90
CA PHE A 115 -8.78 -20.99 5.91
C PHE A 115 -8.52 -20.31 4.57
N LEU A 116 -7.26 -20.31 4.09
CA LEU A 116 -6.89 -19.68 2.82
C LEU A 116 -7.54 -20.34 1.60
N GLU A 117 -7.63 -21.67 1.58
CA GLU A 117 -8.34 -22.42 0.54
C GLU A 117 -9.84 -22.04 0.48
N SER A 118 -10.48 -21.88 1.64
CA SER A 118 -11.89 -21.49 1.72
C SER A 118 -12.12 -20.02 1.39
N VAL A 119 -11.16 -19.14 1.73
CA VAL A 119 -11.18 -17.74 1.26
C VAL A 119 -11.16 -17.68 -0.27
N GLU A 120 -10.21 -18.35 -0.93
CA GLU A 120 -10.09 -18.33 -2.41
C GLU A 120 -11.40 -18.77 -3.07
N LYS A 121 -12.03 -19.83 -2.57
CA LYS A 121 -13.34 -20.31 -3.07
C LYS A 121 -14.45 -19.28 -2.88
N ASN A 122 -14.51 -18.62 -1.74
CA ASN A 122 -15.60 -17.69 -1.42
C ASN A 122 -15.53 -16.39 -2.22
N VAL A 123 -14.33 -15.93 -2.57
CA VAL A 123 -14.16 -14.67 -3.30
C VAL A 123 -14.22 -14.84 -4.81
N ILE A 124 -14.08 -16.06 -5.35
CA ILE A 124 -13.91 -16.27 -6.80
C ILE A 124 -15.00 -15.62 -7.66
N CYS A 125 -16.27 -15.70 -7.24
CA CYS A 125 -17.40 -15.12 -7.96
C CYS A 125 -17.52 -13.59 -7.79
N GLN A 126 -16.78 -13.00 -6.86
CA GLN A 126 -16.79 -11.58 -6.55
C GLN A 126 -15.59 -10.85 -7.18
N ARG A 127 -14.63 -11.60 -7.72
CA ARG A 127 -13.43 -11.09 -8.39
C ARG A 127 -13.69 -10.94 -9.88
N LEU A 128 -13.04 -9.95 -10.50
CA LEU A 128 -13.07 -9.80 -11.97
C LEU A 128 -12.37 -10.99 -12.63
N THR A 129 -12.90 -11.49 -13.74
CA THR A 129 -12.37 -12.69 -14.43
C THR A 129 -10.87 -12.61 -14.69
N TRP A 130 -10.39 -11.49 -15.24
CA TRP A 130 -8.96 -11.30 -15.52
C TRP A 130 -8.08 -11.29 -14.25
N ARG A 131 -8.61 -10.89 -13.09
CA ARG A 131 -7.90 -10.96 -11.80
C ARG A 131 -7.79 -12.39 -11.30
N VAL A 132 -8.83 -13.21 -11.52
CA VAL A 132 -8.83 -14.63 -11.19
C VAL A 132 -7.83 -15.38 -12.06
N ASP A 133 -7.74 -15.02 -13.34
CA ASP A 133 -6.82 -15.63 -14.30
C ASP A 133 -5.34 -15.25 -14.04
N ASP A 134 -5.08 -14.02 -13.60
CA ASP A 134 -3.71 -13.52 -13.36
C ASP A 134 -3.11 -14.06 -12.05
N ALA A 135 -3.90 -14.13 -10.97
CA ALA A 135 -3.38 -14.45 -9.64
C ALA A 135 -4.42 -15.11 -8.70
N GLN A 136 -3.91 -15.94 -7.78
CA GLN A 136 -4.68 -16.64 -6.75
C GLN A 136 -4.15 -16.32 -5.34
N VAL A 137 -4.93 -16.58 -4.29
CA VAL A 137 -4.43 -16.52 -2.90
C VAL A 137 -3.23 -17.45 -2.72
N ASP A 138 -2.18 -16.96 -2.05
CA ASP A 138 -1.01 -17.75 -1.67
C ASP A 138 -1.36 -18.64 -0.47
N ILE A 139 -1.83 -19.86 -0.74
CA ILE A 139 -2.28 -20.84 0.27
C ILE A 139 -1.14 -21.44 1.09
N HIS A 140 0.12 -21.14 0.76
CA HIS A 140 1.29 -21.68 1.46
C HIS A 140 1.75 -20.80 2.63
N ARG A 141 1.09 -19.65 2.84
CA ARG A 141 1.34 -18.78 3.98
C ARG A 141 0.69 -19.33 5.26
N ASP A 142 1.42 -19.16 6.36
CA ASP A 142 0.99 -19.49 7.72
C ASP A 142 0.47 -18.26 8.48
N SER A 143 0.56 -17.07 7.89
CA SER A 143 0.15 -15.81 8.48
C SER A 143 -0.39 -14.81 7.46
N VAL A 144 -1.24 -13.91 7.93
CA VAL A 144 -1.84 -12.80 7.15
C VAL A 144 -1.72 -11.50 7.93
N LEU A 145 -1.86 -10.37 7.23
CA LEU A 145 -1.77 -9.06 7.84
C LEU A 145 -3.15 -8.55 8.25
N LEU A 146 -3.33 -8.23 9.52
CA LEU A 146 -4.50 -7.54 10.03
C LEU A 146 -4.22 -6.05 10.19
N MET A 147 -5.07 -5.21 9.60
CA MET A 147 -4.92 -3.75 9.57
C MET A 147 -6.19 -3.08 10.06
N SER A 148 -6.11 -1.79 10.43
CA SER A 148 -7.32 -1.01 10.72
C SER A 148 -8.17 -0.83 9.46
N ASP A 149 -9.50 -0.95 9.60
CA ASP A 149 -10.42 -0.65 8.51
C ASP A 149 -10.57 0.86 8.36
N HIS A 150 -9.84 1.40 7.39
CA HIS A 150 -9.84 2.83 7.09
C HIS A 150 -11.07 3.29 6.32
N SER A 151 -12.00 2.42 5.97
CA SER A 151 -13.34 2.84 5.52
C SER A 151 -14.23 3.28 6.68
N LEU A 152 -13.84 3.02 7.93
CA LEU A 152 -14.63 3.28 9.12
C LEU A 152 -13.99 4.37 10.01
N PHE A 153 -14.79 5.33 10.48
CA PHE A 153 -14.31 6.44 11.30
C PHE A 153 -14.08 6.07 12.77
N THR A 154 -12.86 6.17 13.30
CA THR A 154 -12.40 5.58 14.59
C THR A 154 -13.03 6.10 15.88
N HIS A 155 -14.08 6.92 15.85
CA HIS A 155 -14.71 7.38 17.09
C HIS A 155 -15.47 6.23 17.78
N GLU A 156 -15.28 6.11 19.10
CA GLU A 156 -16.10 5.24 19.98
C GLU A 156 -17.51 5.81 20.23
N ASP A 157 -17.81 7.02 19.72
CA ASP A 157 -19.01 7.80 20.04
C ASP A 157 -19.90 8.08 18.81
N THR A 158 -19.94 7.24 17.78
CA THR A 158 -20.96 7.41 16.74
C THR A 158 -22.30 6.93 17.28
N ASN A 159 -22.98 7.82 18.01
CA ASN A 159 -24.35 7.61 18.47
C ASN A 159 -25.20 7.23 17.25
N PHE A 160 -25.96 6.12 17.32
CA PHE A 160 -26.79 5.62 16.23
C PHE A 160 -27.70 6.71 15.62
N CYS A 161 -28.15 7.67 16.45
CA CYS A 161 -28.92 8.82 16.00
C CYS A 161 -28.13 9.79 15.11
N ILE A 162 -26.82 9.95 15.32
CA ILE A 162 -25.94 10.80 14.49
C ILE A 162 -25.67 10.11 13.14
N ALA A 163 -25.38 8.80 13.14
CA ALA A 163 -25.21 8.03 11.91
C ALA A 163 -26.47 8.08 11.04
N LYS A 164 -27.65 7.95 11.66
CA LYS A 164 -28.93 8.05 10.96
C LYS A 164 -29.22 9.47 10.45
N ALA A 165 -28.90 10.49 11.23
CA ALA A 165 -29.02 11.90 10.79
C ALA A 165 -28.09 12.21 9.61
N PHE A 166 -26.86 11.69 9.63
CA PHE A 166 -25.92 11.79 8.51
C PHE A 166 -26.42 11.05 7.27
N GLU A 167 -26.96 9.85 7.43
CA GLU A 167 -27.55 9.10 6.33
C GLU A 167 -28.78 9.82 5.76
N ASP A 168 -29.59 10.47 6.60
CA ASP A 168 -30.74 11.26 6.17
C ASP A 168 -30.33 12.58 5.49
N GLU A 169 -29.21 13.19 5.89
CA GLU A 169 -28.63 14.38 5.24
C GLU A 169 -27.95 14.02 3.92
N LEU A 170 -27.23 12.90 3.87
CA LEU A 170 -26.73 12.30 2.63
C LEU A 170 -27.87 11.86 1.71
N LYS A 171 -29.01 11.39 2.23
CA LYS A 171 -30.19 11.12 1.40
C LYS A 171 -30.67 12.37 0.70
N SER A 172 -30.60 13.56 1.31
CA SER A 172 -30.97 14.81 0.63
C SER A 172 -29.98 15.19 -0.48
N VAL A 173 -28.70 14.84 -0.32
CA VAL A 173 -27.70 14.95 -1.38
C VAL A 173 -27.99 13.94 -2.48
N VAL A 174 -28.22 12.66 -2.14
CA VAL A 174 -28.52 11.55 -3.06
C VAL A 174 -29.87 11.67 -3.78
N GLN A 175 -30.85 12.35 -3.17
CA GLN A 175 -32.18 12.60 -3.72
C GLN A 175 -32.31 13.94 -4.46
N ALA A 176 -31.26 14.75 -4.51
CA ALA A 176 -31.22 15.91 -5.41
C ALA A 176 -31.24 15.41 -6.86
N ASP A 177 -31.80 16.20 -7.79
CA ASP A 177 -31.72 15.90 -9.23
C ASP A 177 -30.28 15.48 -9.58
N ASP A 178 -30.10 14.41 -10.37
CA ASP A 178 -28.84 13.66 -10.53
C ASP A 178 -27.57 14.54 -10.71
N GLY A 179 -27.72 15.74 -11.30
CA GLY A 179 -26.66 16.74 -11.42
C GLY A 179 -26.24 17.41 -10.11
N HIS A 180 -27.18 17.82 -9.24
CA HIS A 180 -26.91 18.54 -7.99
C HIS A 180 -26.38 17.65 -6.86
N CYS A 181 -26.79 16.38 -6.81
CA CYS A 181 -26.20 15.38 -5.91
C CYS A 181 -24.68 15.27 -6.15
N THR A 182 -24.33 15.20 -7.43
CA THR A 182 -22.96 14.97 -7.89
C THR A 182 -22.10 16.20 -7.61
N GLU A 183 -22.61 17.40 -7.87
CA GLU A 183 -21.91 18.67 -7.62
C GLU A 183 -21.57 18.89 -6.15
N ASN A 184 -22.50 18.60 -5.24
CA ASN A 184 -22.28 18.76 -3.80
C ASN A 184 -21.22 17.79 -3.26
N LEU A 185 -21.28 16.51 -3.68
CA LEU A 185 -20.27 15.52 -3.29
C LEU A 185 -18.88 15.86 -3.86
N LEU A 186 -18.81 16.27 -5.13
CA LEU A 186 -17.56 16.69 -5.77
C LEU A 186 -16.96 17.91 -5.06
N THR A 187 -17.77 18.90 -4.71
CA THR A 187 -17.33 20.09 -3.98
C THR A 187 -16.77 19.71 -2.62
N LEU A 188 -17.50 18.88 -1.87
CA LEU A 188 -17.04 18.38 -0.58
C LEU A 188 -15.69 17.67 -0.68
N VAL A 189 -15.54 16.75 -1.65
CA VAL A 189 -14.29 16.00 -1.87
C VAL A 189 -13.16 16.93 -2.35
N ALA A 190 -13.45 17.93 -3.18
CA ALA A 190 -12.45 18.88 -3.66
C ALA A 190 -11.93 19.77 -2.52
N GLU A 191 -12.83 20.33 -1.71
CA GLU A 191 -12.48 21.13 -0.54
C GLU A 191 -11.69 20.31 0.47
N ALA A 192 -12.14 19.09 0.73
CA ALA A 192 -11.49 18.12 1.59
C ALA A 192 -10.03 17.88 1.22
N VAL A 193 -9.79 17.56 -0.04
CA VAL A 193 -8.46 17.31 -0.58
C VAL A 193 -7.61 18.57 -0.53
N SER A 194 -8.15 19.71 -0.97
CA SER A 194 -7.43 21.00 -0.99
C SER A 194 -7.01 21.44 0.41
N GLN A 195 -7.93 21.45 1.38
CA GLN A 195 -7.64 21.87 2.75
C GLN A 195 -6.69 20.90 3.48
N SER A 196 -6.69 19.63 3.10
CA SER A 196 -5.80 18.65 3.71
C SER A 196 -4.32 18.89 3.36
N GLY A 197 -4.00 19.52 2.23
CA GLY A 197 -2.63 19.67 1.71
C GLY A 197 -1.91 18.34 1.43
N VAL A 198 -2.66 17.23 1.37
CA VAL A 198 -2.08 15.88 1.25
C VAL A 198 -1.48 15.64 -0.14
N LEU A 199 -2.11 16.20 -1.18
CA LEU A 199 -1.62 16.08 -2.55
C LEU A 199 -0.34 16.88 -2.79
N ASP A 200 -0.22 18.05 -2.17
CA ASP A 200 1.01 18.84 -2.26
C ASP A 200 2.20 18.06 -1.67
N ARG A 201 2.02 17.45 -0.50
CA ARG A 201 3.04 16.59 0.11
C ARG A 201 3.37 15.38 -0.75
N LEU A 202 2.36 14.70 -1.29
CA LEU A 202 2.57 13.57 -2.19
C LEU A 202 3.35 13.99 -3.43
N LEU A 203 3.03 15.14 -4.02
CA LEU A 203 3.71 15.67 -5.18
C LEU A 203 5.20 15.98 -4.89
N GLU A 204 5.51 16.56 -3.73
CA GLU A 204 6.90 16.81 -3.34
C GLU A 204 7.70 15.51 -3.18
N VAL A 205 7.09 14.43 -2.69
CA VAL A 205 7.75 13.12 -2.61
C VAL A 205 7.89 12.47 -3.98
N GLN A 206 6.90 12.64 -4.88
CA GLN A 206 7.00 12.15 -6.25
C GLN A 206 8.12 12.85 -7.04
N LYS A 207 8.42 14.12 -6.74
CA LYS A 207 9.51 14.90 -7.35
C LYS A 207 10.91 14.49 -6.89
N LEU A 208 11.03 13.59 -5.90
CA LEU A 208 12.32 12.98 -5.57
C LEU A 208 12.90 12.21 -6.77
N ASP A 209 12.05 11.74 -7.68
CA ASP A 209 12.49 11.25 -8.99
C ASP A 209 12.86 12.41 -9.92
N ASN A 210 14.10 12.88 -9.76
CA ASN A 210 14.64 14.03 -10.47
C ASN A 210 15.35 13.68 -11.80
N VAL A 211 15.68 12.40 -12.01
CA VAL A 211 16.43 11.91 -13.17
C VAL A 211 15.62 11.00 -14.09
N ASP A 212 14.38 10.66 -13.71
CA ASP A 212 13.53 9.67 -14.36
C ASP A 212 14.17 8.27 -14.35
N ILE A 213 13.41 7.26 -14.77
CA ILE A 213 13.90 5.89 -14.87
C ILE A 213 15.08 5.79 -15.83
N GLU A 214 15.10 6.60 -16.90
CA GLU A 214 16.19 6.68 -17.87
C GLU A 214 17.51 7.14 -17.26
N GLY A 215 17.49 7.92 -16.17
CA GLY A 215 18.70 8.31 -15.44
C GLY A 215 19.01 7.39 -14.27
N ALA A 216 18.00 7.02 -13.47
CA ALA A 216 18.17 6.19 -12.28
C ALA A 216 18.76 4.81 -12.60
N ILE A 217 18.48 4.26 -13.78
CA ILE A 217 19.02 2.98 -14.24
C ILE A 217 20.56 2.97 -14.34
N HIS A 218 21.19 4.11 -14.66
CA HIS A 218 22.64 4.24 -14.71
C HIS A 218 23.26 4.09 -13.32
N ALA A 219 22.71 4.83 -12.34
CA ALA A 219 23.11 4.73 -10.94
C ALA A 219 22.90 3.32 -10.38
N TYR A 220 21.82 2.63 -10.78
CA TYR A 220 21.56 1.24 -10.39
C TYR A 220 22.66 0.28 -10.87
N TYR A 221 23.11 0.40 -12.13
CA TYR A 221 24.19 -0.44 -12.64
C TYR A 221 25.52 -0.18 -11.90
N ASP A 222 25.80 1.06 -11.52
CA ASP A 222 27.00 1.38 -10.73
C ASP A 222 26.95 0.79 -9.32
N ILE A 223 25.80 0.86 -8.64
CA ILE A 223 25.61 0.29 -7.29
C ILE A 223 25.71 -1.24 -7.32
N THR A 224 25.24 -1.88 -8.39
CA THR A 224 25.30 -3.34 -8.53
C THR A 224 26.65 -3.82 -9.06
N HIS A 225 27.60 -2.91 -9.34
CA HIS A 225 28.91 -3.18 -9.94
C HIS A 225 28.81 -3.94 -11.27
N GLN A 226 27.77 -3.64 -12.05
CA GLN A 226 27.53 -4.24 -13.36
C GLN A 226 27.86 -3.23 -14.47
N HIS A 227 28.29 -3.74 -15.63
CA HIS A 227 28.46 -2.89 -16.80
C HIS A 227 27.10 -2.35 -17.26
N CYS A 228 26.96 -1.03 -17.40
CA CYS A 228 25.73 -0.40 -17.88
C CYS A 228 25.49 -0.75 -19.38
N PRO A 229 24.49 -1.59 -19.71
CA PRO A 229 24.18 -1.93 -21.10
C PRO A 229 23.58 -0.73 -21.85
N ILE A 230 22.89 0.17 -21.14
CA ILE A 230 22.20 1.31 -21.73
C ILE A 230 23.21 2.25 -22.39
N CYS A 231 24.35 2.53 -21.76
CA CYS A 231 25.42 3.34 -22.35
C CYS A 231 26.02 2.75 -23.64
N ARG A 232 25.85 1.44 -23.90
CA ARG A 232 26.31 0.82 -25.15
C ARG A 232 25.37 1.07 -26.33
N GLU A 233 24.09 1.32 -26.04
CA GLU A 233 23.00 1.40 -27.02
C GLU A 233 22.55 2.85 -27.29
N LEU A 234 23.04 3.82 -26.51
CA LEU A 234 22.69 5.23 -26.64
C LEU A 234 23.54 5.96 -27.70
N GLY A 235 22.91 6.84 -28.48
CA GLY A 235 23.60 7.80 -29.34
C GLY A 235 24.35 8.87 -28.54
N GLU A 236 25.33 9.53 -29.18
CA GLU A 236 26.30 10.45 -28.54
C GLU A 236 25.67 11.56 -27.67
N GLU A 237 24.51 12.13 -28.05
CA GLU A 237 23.82 13.16 -27.26
C GLU A 237 23.30 12.65 -25.90
N LYS A 238 22.69 11.46 -25.88
CA LYS A 238 22.17 10.86 -24.63
C LYS A 238 23.32 10.36 -23.75
N LEU A 239 24.44 9.96 -24.37
CA LEU A 239 25.66 9.57 -23.67
C LEU A 239 26.22 10.73 -22.84
N ASN A 240 26.23 11.94 -23.40
CA ASN A 240 26.71 13.14 -22.71
C ASN A 240 25.82 13.57 -21.53
N ARG A 241 24.51 13.26 -21.60
CA ARG A 241 23.57 13.59 -20.51
C ARG A 241 23.79 12.72 -19.27
N TYR A 242 24.08 11.42 -19.46
CA TYR A 242 24.17 10.45 -18.37
C TYR A 242 25.59 10.04 -17.99
N SER A 243 26.61 10.46 -18.75
CA SER A 243 28.03 10.24 -18.38
C SER A 243 28.39 10.86 -17.03
N SER A 244 27.74 11.97 -16.68
CA SER A 244 27.89 12.61 -15.37
C SER A 244 27.43 11.72 -14.22
N LEU A 245 26.40 10.89 -14.42
CA LEU A 245 25.86 9.97 -13.40
C LEU A 245 26.85 8.85 -13.04
N HIS A 246 27.60 8.36 -14.03
CA HIS A 246 28.67 7.38 -13.79
C HIS A 246 29.92 7.99 -13.14
N SER A 247 30.04 9.32 -13.17
CA SER A 247 31.15 10.05 -12.55
C SER A 247 30.85 10.45 -11.10
N THR A 248 29.62 10.23 -10.62
CA THR A 248 29.19 10.57 -9.27
C THR A 248 29.64 9.56 -8.23
N SER A 249 29.57 9.96 -6.95
CA SER A 249 29.97 9.07 -5.85
C SER A 249 28.98 7.92 -5.66
N LEU A 250 29.44 6.83 -5.05
CA LEU A 250 28.56 5.70 -4.73
C LEU A 250 27.39 6.10 -3.82
N ASP A 251 27.63 6.96 -2.82
CA ASP A 251 26.57 7.43 -1.92
C ASP A 251 25.54 8.31 -2.65
N GLU A 252 25.98 9.08 -3.65
CA GLU A 252 25.08 9.84 -4.52
C GLU A 252 24.20 8.92 -5.36
N ASN A 253 24.81 7.91 -6.00
CA ASN A 253 24.06 6.92 -6.78
C ASN A 253 23.05 6.16 -5.91
N VAL A 254 23.44 5.78 -4.68
CA VAL A 254 22.51 5.18 -3.70
C VAL A 254 21.35 6.12 -3.40
N ARG A 255 21.60 7.42 -3.21
CA ARG A 255 20.53 8.40 -2.97
C ARG A 255 19.57 8.46 -4.16
N ILE A 256 20.08 8.60 -5.38
CA ILE A 256 19.28 8.66 -6.61
C ILE A 256 18.34 7.45 -6.71
N VAL A 257 18.88 6.24 -6.53
CA VAL A 257 18.07 5.02 -6.63
C VAL A 257 17.03 4.93 -5.51
N LYS A 258 17.38 5.29 -4.26
CA LYS A 258 16.41 5.32 -3.16
C LYS A 258 15.27 6.31 -3.42
N GLU A 259 15.61 7.52 -3.84
CA GLU A 259 14.66 8.59 -4.15
C GLU A 259 13.72 8.20 -5.30
N CYS A 260 14.25 7.60 -6.36
CA CYS A 260 13.48 7.03 -7.45
C CYS A 260 12.49 5.95 -6.97
N LEU A 261 12.93 5.02 -6.11
CA LEU A 261 12.06 3.96 -5.56
C LEU A 261 10.95 4.52 -4.66
N ILE A 262 11.27 5.50 -3.81
CA ILE A 262 10.29 6.19 -2.96
C ILE A 262 9.26 6.89 -3.85
N ALA A 263 9.71 7.64 -4.85
CA ALA A 263 8.85 8.32 -5.80
C ALA A 263 7.93 7.33 -6.54
N ALA A 264 8.47 6.22 -7.04
CA ALA A 264 7.68 5.16 -7.68
C ALA A 264 6.59 4.62 -6.75
N ILE A 265 6.89 4.39 -5.46
CA ILE A 265 5.90 3.97 -4.47
C ILE A 265 4.81 5.04 -4.26
N THR A 266 5.17 6.32 -4.24
CA THR A 266 4.18 7.41 -4.13
C THR A 266 3.36 7.65 -5.39
N LYS A 267 3.90 7.34 -6.58
CA LYS A 267 3.15 7.36 -7.85
C LYS A 267 2.09 6.24 -7.88
N ASP A 268 2.36 5.12 -7.19
CA ASP A 268 1.49 3.93 -7.10
C ASP A 268 0.56 3.90 -5.87
N CYS A 269 0.55 4.93 -5.02
CA CYS A 269 -0.21 4.91 -3.76
C CYS A 269 -1.70 5.25 -3.94
N SER A 270 -2.51 5.10 -2.87
CA SER A 270 -3.94 5.42 -2.90
C SER A 270 -4.35 6.08 -1.60
N PHE A 271 -4.86 7.31 -1.64
CA PHE A 271 -5.42 7.93 -0.45
C PHE A 271 -6.90 7.55 -0.27
N ILE A 272 -7.33 7.44 0.99
CA ILE A 272 -8.73 7.18 1.36
C ILE A 272 -9.24 8.43 2.07
N ILE A 273 -10.36 8.95 1.59
CA ILE A 273 -11.09 10.05 2.24
C ILE A 273 -12.25 9.44 2.98
N VAL A 274 -12.29 9.68 4.29
CA VAL A 274 -13.42 9.28 5.13
C VAL A 274 -14.20 10.52 5.51
N LEU A 275 -15.50 10.50 5.24
CA LEU A 275 -16.43 11.57 5.55
C LEU A 275 -17.24 11.18 6.79
N ASP A 276 -17.29 12.06 7.80
CA ASP A 276 -18.12 11.87 8.99
C ASP A 276 -18.71 13.21 9.48
N GLN A 277 -19.85 13.16 10.17
CA GLN A 277 -20.47 14.32 10.81
C GLN A 277 -19.87 14.59 12.20
N GLY A 278 -19.28 15.78 12.37
CA GLY A 278 -18.75 16.22 13.66
C GLY A 278 -19.83 16.62 14.66
N LYS A 279 -19.44 16.70 15.95
CA LYS A 279 -20.30 16.98 17.12
C LYS A 279 -21.11 18.31 17.09
N ARG A 280 -20.98 19.13 16.04
CA ARG A 280 -21.71 20.41 15.87
C ARG A 280 -22.43 20.55 14.51
N GLY A 281 -22.63 19.45 13.78
CA GLY A 281 -23.14 19.52 12.39
C GLY A 281 -22.11 20.06 11.40
N ILE A 282 -20.84 20.13 11.79
CA ILE A 282 -19.71 20.47 10.92
C ILE A 282 -19.12 19.15 10.44
N MET A 283 -19.02 18.95 9.13
CA MET A 283 -18.35 17.77 8.56
C MET A 283 -16.86 17.79 8.96
N ASN A 284 -16.43 16.79 9.73
CA ASN A 284 -15.04 16.66 10.13
C ASN A 284 -14.35 15.76 9.13
N LEU A 285 -13.31 16.30 8.48
CA LEU A 285 -12.66 15.61 7.39
C LEU A 285 -11.27 15.12 7.76
N ASN A 286 -11.09 13.81 7.72
CA ASN A 286 -9.78 13.18 7.83
C ASN A 286 -9.45 12.51 6.49
N ALA A 287 -8.62 13.16 5.70
CA ALA A 287 -7.94 12.51 4.59
C ALA A 287 -6.75 11.72 5.16
N ILE A 288 -6.74 10.40 4.95
CA ILE A 288 -5.62 9.53 5.33
C ILE A 288 -4.98 9.07 4.02
N ALA A 289 -3.74 9.51 3.76
CA ALA A 289 -2.97 9.00 2.63
C ALA A 289 -2.45 7.61 2.95
N TYR A 290 -3.12 6.59 2.46
CA TYR A 290 -2.62 5.24 2.60
C TYR A 290 -1.57 4.97 1.51
N ILE A 291 -0.39 4.57 1.95
CA ILE A 291 0.49 3.84 1.04
C ILE A 291 -0.02 2.43 1.10
N LEU A 292 -0.93 2.08 0.17
CA LEU A 292 -1.34 0.70 -0.10
C LEU A 292 -0.10 0.02 -0.63
N SER A 293 0.79 -0.32 0.28
CA SER A 293 2.17 -0.61 -0.03
C SER A 293 2.16 -1.84 -0.92
N GLN A 294 2.28 -1.63 -2.22
CA GLN A 294 2.47 -2.71 -3.19
C GLN A 294 3.89 -3.31 -3.04
N LEU A 295 4.48 -3.23 -1.84
CA LEU A 295 5.78 -3.75 -1.39
C LEU A 295 5.88 -5.28 -1.45
N SER A 296 4.84 -5.95 -1.91
CA SER A 296 4.84 -7.39 -2.22
C SER A 296 5.66 -7.76 -3.46
N LYS A 297 6.03 -6.78 -4.31
CA LYS A 297 7.08 -6.96 -5.33
C LYS A 297 8.43 -6.56 -4.70
N PRO A 298 9.52 -7.35 -4.87
CA PRO A 298 10.88 -6.90 -4.56
C PRO A 298 11.06 -5.46 -5.03
N LEU A 299 11.73 -4.61 -4.24
CA LEU A 299 11.94 -3.21 -4.59
C LEU A 299 12.68 -3.06 -5.92
N THR A 300 13.38 -4.11 -6.36
CA THR A 300 14.10 -4.22 -7.63
C THR A 300 13.29 -4.80 -8.80
N SER A 301 12.05 -5.25 -8.58
CA SER A 301 11.17 -5.80 -9.64
C SER A 301 10.03 -4.84 -10.01
N ARG A 302 10.19 -3.55 -9.70
CA ARG A 302 9.28 -2.46 -10.03
C ARG A 302 9.93 -1.57 -11.07
#